data_AF-A0A9D0L6V7-F1
#
_entry.id   AF-A0A9D0L6V7-F1
#
_cell.length_a   1.000
_cell.length_b   1.000
_cell.length_c   1.000
_cell.angle_alpha   90.00
_cell.angle_beta   90.00
_cell.angle_gamma   90.00
#
_symmetry.space_group_name_H-M   'P 1'
#
loop_
_entity.id
_entity.type
_entity.pdbx_description
1 polymer ?
#
loop_
_entity_poly.entity_id
_entity_poly.type
_entity_poly.pdbx_seq_one_letter_code
_entity_poly.pdbx_strand_id
1 'polypeptide(L)' 'MSAVTTTPVRVDRWLWAARMYKTRSQAHKACAGGHVKVNGDSVKAAKAVRPGD' A
#
# COMPACT_ATOMS: atom_id res chain seq x y z
N MET A 1 -0.10 -4.37 -27.29
CA MET A 1 -0.51 -3.89 -25.95
C MET A 1 0.75 -3.44 -25.24
N SER A 2 0.91 -2.14 -24.99
CA SER A 2 2.13 -1.60 -24.37
C SER A 2 2.21 -2.01 -22.91
N ALA A 3 3.33 -2.60 -22.49
CA ALA A 3 3.56 -2.94 -21.09
C ALA A 3 3.62 -1.63 -20.28
N VAL A 4 2.66 -1.45 -19.36
CA VAL A 4 2.65 -0.30 -18.44
C VAL A 4 3.72 -0.58 -17.38
N THR A 5 4.92 -0.01 -17.56
CA THR A 5 5.98 -0.09 -16.55
C THR A 5 5.55 0.71 -15.33
N THR A 6 4.90 0.05 -14.38
CA THR A 6 4.46 0.70 -13.14
C THR A 6 5.53 0.55 -12.08
N THR A 7 6.12 1.67 -11.67
CA THR A 7 7.07 1.69 -10.55
C THR A 7 6.36 1.25 -9.27
N PRO A 8 6.89 0.25 -8.54
CA PRO A 8 6.31 -0.17 -7.28
C PRO A 8 6.28 0.98 -6.26
N VAL A 9 5.16 1.12 -5.54
CA VAL A 9 4.95 2.17 -4.54
C VAL A 9 4.77 1.53 -3.17
N ARG A 10 5.24 2.18 -2.10
CA ARG A 10 4.98 1.67 -0.74
C ARG A 10 3.49 1.66 -0.41
N VAL A 11 3.02 0.62 0.27
CA VAL A 11 1.61 0.46 0.64
C VAL A 11 1.09 1.64 1.46
N ASP A 12 1.88 2.18 2.40
CA ASP A 12 1.48 3.35 3.21
C ASP A 12 1.24 4.61 2.36
N ARG A 13 2.12 4.85 1.38
CA ARG A 13 2.01 5.94 0.43
C ARG A 13 0.82 5.74 -0.51
N TRP A 14 0.63 4.52 -1.00
CA TRP A 14 -0.47 4.17 -1.89
C TRP A 14 -1.82 4.36 -1.19
N LEU A 15 -1.98 3.85 0.02
CA LEU A 15 -3.20 3.98 0.83
C LEU A 15 -3.58 5.43 1.12
N TRP A 16 -2.59 6.28 1.42
CA TRP A 16 -2.82 7.72 1.58
C TRP A 16 -3.21 8.39 0.25
N ALA A 17 -2.50 8.09 -0.84
CA ALA A 17 -2.78 8.64 -2.16
C ALA A 17 -4.19 8.24 -2.67
N ALA A 18 -4.60 7.00 -2.41
CA ALA A 18 -5.91 6.45 -2.70
C ALA A 18 -7.01 6.93 -1.73
N ARG A 19 -6.67 7.83 -0.79
CA ARG A 19 -7.59 8.42 0.21
C ARG A 19 -8.24 7.42 1.16
N MET A 20 -7.68 6.21 1.31
CA MET A 20 -8.10 5.26 2.35
C MET A 20 -7.79 5.78 3.76
N TYR A 21 -6.74 6.60 3.89
CA TYR A 21 -6.38 7.28 5.14
C TYR A 21 -6.11 8.76 4.90
N LYS A 22 -6.47 9.61 5.86
CA LYS A 22 -6.29 11.07 5.76
C LYS A 22 -4.80 11.46 5.76
N THR A 23 -3.97 10.71 6.47
CA THR A 23 -2.53 10.97 6.58
C THR A 23 -1.71 9.70 6.36
N ARG A 24 -0.48 9.85 5.89
CA ARG A 24 0.46 8.74 5.72
C ARG A 24 0.78 8.04 7.05
N SER A 25 0.85 8.78 8.15
CA SER A 25 1.08 8.21 9.49
C SER A 25 -0.08 7.32 9.94
N GLN A 26 -1.32 7.65 9.58
CA GLN A 26 -2.47 6.77 9.83
C GLN A 26 -2.37 5.47 9.02
N ALA A 27 -2.03 5.55 7.73
CA ALA A 27 -1.80 4.37 6.90
C ALA A 27 -0.67 3.48 7.46
N HIS A 28 0.41 4.08 7.95
CA HIS A 28 1.50 3.36 8.61
C HIS A 28 1.04 2.61 9.86
N LYS A 29 0.27 3.28 10.73
CA LYS A 29 -0.31 2.66 11.94
C LYS A 29 -1.25 1.51 11.61
N ALA A 30 -2.08 1.66 10.57
CA ALA A 30 -2.97 0.61 10.12
C ALA A 30 -2.22 -0.63 9.60
N CYS A 31 -1.13 -0.43 8.86
CA CYS A 31 -0.25 -1.54 8.46
C CYS A 31 0.40 -2.21 9.68
N ALA A 32 0.91 -1.44 10.63
CA ALA A 32 1.55 -1.95 11.85
C ALA A 32 0.56 -2.72 12.76
N GLY A 33 -0.70 -2.30 12.82
CA GLY A 33 -1.77 -2.97 13.56
C GLY A 33 -2.38 -4.19 12.84
N GLY A 34 -1.89 -4.55 11.65
CA GLY A 34 -2.40 -5.70 10.90
C GLY A 34 -3.74 -5.48 10.19
N HIS A 35 -4.24 -4.24 10.15
CA HIS A 35 -5.49 -3.88 9.46
C HIS A 35 -5.35 -3.89 7.93
N VAL A 36 -4.12 -3.84 7.42
CA VAL A 36 -3.82 -3.86 5.98
C VAL A 36 -3.25 -5.22 5.62
N LYS A 37 -3.92 -5.86 4.66
CA LYS A 37 -3.47 -7.11 4.05
C LYS A 37 -3.30 -6.92 2.55
N VAL A 38 -2.23 -7.47 1.99
CA VAL A 38 -1.98 -7.50 0.54
C VAL A 38 -1.89 -8.97 0.17
N ASN A 39 -2.66 -9.42 -0.82
CA ASN A 39 -2.78 -10.83 -1.19
C ASN A 39 -3.11 -11.79 -0.02
N GLY A 40 -3.84 -11.31 1.00
CA GLY A 40 -4.24 -12.10 2.17
C GLY A 40 -3.26 -12.05 3.35
N ASP A 41 -2.05 -11.52 3.16
CA ASP A 41 -1.02 -11.45 4.20
C ASP A 41 -0.90 -10.05 4.82
N SER A 42 -0.66 -9.99 6.14
CA SER A 42 -0.34 -8.74 6.82
C SER A 42 1.04 -8.23 6.41
N VAL A 43 1.10 -6.97 5.95
CA VAL A 43 2.33 -6.38 5.40
C VAL A 43 2.83 -5.18 6.20
N LYS A 44 4.16 -5.01 6.21
CA LYS A 44 4.78 -3.78 6.73
C LYS A 44 4.41 -2.60 5.85
N ALA A 45 4.28 -1.42 6.43
CA ALA A 45 3.98 -0.16 5.75
C ALA A 45 4.93 0.18 4.58
N ALA A 46 6.18 -0.30 4.62
CA ALA A 46 7.18 -0.09 3.59
C ALA A 46 7.13 -1.11 2.44
N LYS A 47 6.23 -2.11 2.49
CA LYS A 47 6.05 -3.10 1.42
C LYS A 47 5.69 -2.38 0.13
N ALA A 48 6.40 -2.72 -0.95
CA ALA A 48 6.08 -2.29 -2.29
C ALA A 48 4.84 -3.02 -2.81
N VAL A 49 3.88 -2.26 -3.34
CA VAL A 49 2.69 -2.74 -4.06
C VAL A 49 2.75 -2.33 -5.52
N ARG A 50 2.15 -3.15 -6.37
CA ARG A 50 2.04 -3.00 -7.82
C ARG A 50 0.57 -3.16 -8.24
N PRO A 51 0.19 -2.64 -9.41
CA PRO A 51 -1.14 -2.95 -9.96
C PRO A 51 -1.29 -4.46 -10.11
N GLY A 52 -2.38 -5.00 -9.54
CA GLY A 52 -2.67 -6.44 -9.56
C GLY A 52 -2.28 -7.20 -8.28
N ASP A 53 -1.63 -6.56 -7.31
CA ASP A 53 -1.43 -7.08 -5.94
C ASP A 53 -2.69 -6.99 -5.06
#